data_AF-A0A843KNI2-F1
#
_entry.id   AF-A0A843KNI2-F1
#
_cell.length_a   1.000
_cell.length_b   1.000
_cell.length_c   1.000
_cell.angle_alpha   90.00
_cell.angle_beta   90.00
_cell.angle_gamma   90.00
#
_symmetry.space_group_name_H-M   'P 1'
#
loop_
_entity.id
_entity.type
_entity.pdbx_description
1 polymer ?
#
loop_
_entity_poly.entity_id
_entity_poly.type
_entity_poly.pdbx_seq_one_letter_code
_entity_poly.pdbx_strand_id
1 'polypeptide(L)'
;MNRFSSTLAALILILSLMALLSAAAPTASTEASPSSSHMIAVPWHQQMNGLFCGEGVLEGIYDYWGPDIDQKQIANVARSSSAGTWTADMVRAGHFSNMSSAQGRFFPHSVPEAGYSQRSLGYASFAYCSEEFWLDDLKWLISADIPVILLMTFEPDGGGGHYRTAIGFDDSEGRIYFSDPWGRDQNHQTNWTGITAWSYVELESGWNYTAEGEAHPHWGMIMVPWQISIKTRGLLTSGASGTVTTEILYPCPGPFDCSLFPARDASAVIALPEGMRLASGSNLIALGEMKPGTSKKAVWKVVAEDGPPAGKQIVVIAHGIVAGNVPEARWTGEQRSYPPYGYSDAIGGEASLIL
;
A
#
# COMPACT_ATOMS: atom_id res chain seq x y z
N MET A 1 27.75 81.50 15.96
CA MET A 1 26.28 81.33 15.96
C MET A 1 25.86 80.63 14.67
N ASN A 2 25.55 79.35 14.82
CA ASN A 2 24.77 78.41 14.02
C ASN A 2 24.52 78.74 12.54
N ARG A 3 25.27 78.07 11.66
CA ARG A 3 24.88 77.80 10.27
C ARG A 3 24.18 76.44 10.21
N PHE A 4 22.86 76.46 10.14
CA PHE A 4 22.05 75.34 9.65
C PHE A 4 21.77 75.59 8.16
N SER A 5 21.82 74.55 7.34
CA SER A 5 20.67 74.07 6.56
C SER A 5 21.09 73.43 5.24
N SER A 6 20.65 72.17 5.10
CA SER A 6 20.12 71.58 3.86
C SER A 6 21.02 71.49 2.63
N THR A 7 21.97 70.53 2.61
CA THR A 7 22.34 69.76 1.41
C THR A 7 23.18 68.53 1.80
N LEU A 8 22.62 67.57 2.56
CA LEU A 8 23.21 66.22 2.70
C LEU A 8 22.23 65.24 3.39
N ALA A 9 21.04 65.06 2.83
CA ALA A 9 20.04 64.10 3.35
C ALA A 9 19.30 63.34 2.24
N ALA A 10 19.95 63.14 1.09
CA ALA A 10 19.37 62.42 -0.04
C ALA A 10 20.31 61.34 -0.63
N LEU A 11 21.35 60.93 0.13
CA LEU A 11 22.31 59.93 -0.35
C LEU A 11 22.80 58.96 0.74
N ILE A 12 21.98 58.68 1.78
CA ILE A 12 22.19 57.56 2.71
C ILE A 12 20.80 57.00 3.11
N LEU A 13 19.94 56.79 2.10
CA LEU A 13 18.68 56.06 2.28
C LEU A 13 18.33 55.25 1.01
N ILE A 14 19.35 54.78 0.28
CA ILE A 14 19.23 53.85 -0.87
C ILE A 14 20.23 52.67 -0.70
N LEU A 15 20.78 52.47 0.50
CA LEU A 15 21.76 51.39 0.77
C LEU A 15 21.48 50.58 2.04
N SER A 16 20.25 50.64 2.57
CA SER A 16 19.80 49.82 3.71
C SER A 16 18.42 49.19 3.49
N LEU A 17 17.99 49.05 2.23
CA LEU A 17 16.80 48.28 1.83
C LEU A 17 17.13 47.28 0.71
N MET A 18 18.31 46.64 0.81
CA MET A 18 18.70 45.46 0.01
C MET A 18 19.27 44.34 0.90
N ALA A 19 18.75 44.23 2.12
CA ALA A 19 18.95 43.07 2.97
C ALA A 19 17.59 42.65 3.51
N LEU A 20 17.28 41.36 3.37
CA LEU A 20 16.02 40.69 3.76
C LEU A 20 14.88 40.71 2.73
N LEU A 21 15.18 40.21 1.53
CA LEU A 21 14.27 39.30 0.82
C LEU A 21 15.11 38.26 0.07
N SER A 22 15.85 37.44 0.83
CA SER A 22 16.14 36.08 0.38
C SER A 22 14.87 35.29 0.66
N ALA A 23 13.87 35.45 -0.21
CA ALA A 23 12.88 34.41 -0.37
C ALA A 23 13.67 33.23 -0.93
N ALA A 24 14.02 32.29 -0.05
CA ALA A 24 14.34 30.95 -0.48
C ALA A 24 13.09 30.47 -1.23
N ALA A 25 13.12 30.63 -2.56
CA ALA A 25 12.22 29.89 -3.42
C ALA A 25 12.33 28.44 -2.97
N PRO A 26 11.21 27.72 -2.78
CA PRO A 26 11.30 26.28 -2.61
C PRO A 26 12.09 25.79 -3.81
N THR A 27 13.26 25.21 -3.56
CA THR A 27 13.91 24.36 -4.54
C THR A 27 12.87 23.31 -4.86
N ALA A 28 12.20 23.48 -6.00
CA ALA A 28 11.48 22.41 -6.64
C ALA A 28 12.49 21.27 -6.67
N SER A 29 12.24 20.25 -5.85
CA SER A 29 12.81 18.94 -6.11
C SER A 29 12.50 18.69 -7.58
N THR A 30 13.54 18.71 -8.42
CA THR A 30 13.48 18.07 -9.71
C THR A 30 13.21 16.61 -9.40
N GLU A 31 11.94 16.26 -9.24
CA GLU A 31 11.48 14.89 -9.37
C GLU A 31 12.03 14.45 -10.72
N ALA A 32 12.98 13.51 -10.68
CA ALA A 32 13.47 12.90 -11.90
C ALA A 32 12.23 12.47 -12.68
N SER A 33 12.14 12.83 -13.96
CA SER A 33 11.09 12.29 -14.81
C SER A 33 11.08 10.78 -14.61
N PRO A 34 9.90 10.17 -14.36
CA PRO A 34 9.83 8.73 -14.17
C PRO A 34 10.55 8.04 -15.34
N SER A 35 11.16 6.89 -15.05
CA SER A 35 11.79 6.10 -16.09
C SER A 35 10.78 5.87 -17.22
N SER A 36 11.22 5.92 -18.48
CA SER A 36 10.35 5.63 -19.63
C SER A 36 9.88 4.17 -19.69
N SER A 37 10.29 3.36 -18.72
CA SER A 37 9.91 1.97 -18.53
C SER A 37 10.20 1.55 -17.09
N HIS A 38 9.36 0.72 -16.51
CA HIS A 38 9.60 0.08 -15.21
C HIS A 38 8.91 -1.27 -15.15
N MET A 39 9.43 -2.21 -14.36
CA MET A 39 8.82 -3.52 -14.16
C MET A 39 9.07 -4.00 -12.72
N ILE A 40 7.99 -4.39 -12.06
CA ILE A 40 7.97 -4.97 -10.73
C ILE A 40 7.98 -6.49 -10.87
N ALA A 41 8.87 -7.16 -10.12
CA ALA A 41 8.90 -8.61 -10.03
C ALA A 41 7.89 -9.13 -8.98
N VAL A 42 6.60 -9.11 -9.32
CA VAL A 42 5.54 -9.71 -8.49
C VAL A 42 5.51 -11.23 -8.67
N PRO A 43 5.51 -12.03 -7.58
CA PRO A 43 5.33 -13.47 -7.68
C PRO A 43 4.04 -13.84 -8.41
N TRP A 44 4.13 -14.73 -9.39
CA TRP A 44 2.98 -15.16 -10.16
C TRP A 44 2.31 -16.38 -9.53
N HIS A 45 1.00 -16.28 -9.34
CA HIS A 45 0.15 -17.35 -8.82
C HIS A 45 -1.01 -17.61 -9.78
N GLN A 46 -1.20 -18.88 -10.14
CA GLN A 46 -2.30 -19.26 -11.03
C GLN A 46 -3.60 -19.34 -10.25
N GLN A 47 -4.67 -18.72 -10.75
CA GLN A 47 -6.00 -18.85 -10.16
C GLN A 47 -6.46 -20.31 -10.13
N MET A 48 -7.05 -20.73 -9.01
CA MET A 48 -7.44 -22.13 -8.79
C MET A 48 -8.48 -22.65 -9.79
N ASN A 49 -9.34 -21.78 -10.31
CA ASN A 49 -10.39 -22.10 -11.27
C ASN A 49 -10.79 -20.85 -12.05
N GLY A 50 -11.70 -21.00 -13.01
CA GLY A 50 -12.09 -19.93 -13.93
C GLY A 50 -12.87 -18.73 -13.35
N LEU A 51 -13.01 -18.64 -12.04
CA LEU A 51 -13.73 -17.56 -11.36
C LEU A 51 -12.82 -16.78 -10.40
N PHE A 52 -11.60 -17.27 -10.20
CA PHE A 52 -10.74 -16.89 -9.10
C PHE A 52 -9.65 -15.88 -9.47
N CYS A 53 -9.92 -15.04 -10.48
CA CYS A 53 -8.96 -14.03 -10.88
C CYS A 53 -8.71 -13.03 -9.75
N GLY A 54 -9.72 -12.69 -8.94
CA GLY A 54 -9.57 -11.85 -7.75
C GLY A 54 -8.64 -12.46 -6.69
N GLU A 55 -8.81 -13.75 -6.40
CA GLU A 55 -8.00 -14.47 -5.42
C GLU A 55 -6.55 -14.61 -5.90
N GLY A 56 -6.36 -14.95 -7.18
CA GLY A 56 -5.04 -15.10 -7.77
C GLY A 56 -4.23 -13.81 -7.77
N VAL A 57 -4.84 -12.66 -8.13
CA VAL A 57 -4.13 -11.37 -8.01
C VAL A 57 -3.84 -11.02 -6.55
N LEU A 58 -4.77 -11.29 -5.63
CA LEU A 58 -4.56 -11.00 -4.20
C LEU A 58 -3.42 -11.84 -3.61
N GLU A 59 -3.35 -13.15 -3.93
CA GLU A 59 -2.24 -14.03 -3.52
C GLU A 59 -0.90 -13.49 -4.04
N GLY A 60 -0.84 -13.06 -5.30
CA GLY A 60 0.35 -12.41 -5.87
C GLY A 60 0.78 -11.15 -5.12
N ILE A 61 -0.15 -10.28 -4.72
CA ILE A 61 0.20 -9.09 -3.92
C ILE A 61 0.56 -9.44 -2.47
N TYR A 62 -0.07 -10.46 -1.88
CA TYR A 62 0.29 -10.95 -0.55
C TYR A 62 1.73 -11.47 -0.51
N ASP A 63 2.12 -12.30 -1.48
CA ASP A 63 3.47 -12.86 -1.60
C ASP A 63 4.51 -11.80 -1.98
N TYR A 64 4.11 -10.77 -2.73
CA TYR A 64 5.00 -9.63 -3.02
C TYR A 64 5.39 -8.85 -1.74
N TRP A 65 4.45 -8.59 -0.84
CA TRP A 65 4.70 -7.80 0.36
C TRP A 65 5.03 -8.61 1.62
N GLY A 66 4.80 -9.92 1.59
CA GLY A 66 4.81 -10.75 2.79
C GLY A 66 4.65 -12.22 2.47
N PRO A 67 3.79 -12.95 3.19
CA PRO A 67 3.64 -14.38 2.99
C PRO A 67 2.70 -14.72 1.83
N ASP A 68 2.94 -15.88 1.23
CA ASP A 68 2.00 -16.59 0.37
C ASP A 68 0.73 -17.02 1.15
N ILE A 69 -0.44 -16.52 0.73
CA ILE A 69 -1.74 -16.69 1.39
C ILE A 69 -2.65 -17.52 0.48
N ASP A 70 -2.97 -18.74 0.92
CA ASP A 70 -3.81 -19.69 0.19
C ASP A 70 -5.13 -19.06 -0.34
N GLN A 71 -5.34 -19.13 -1.67
CA GLN A 71 -6.54 -18.61 -2.35
C GLN A 71 -7.87 -19.08 -1.76
N LYS A 72 -7.98 -20.24 -1.09
CA LYS A 72 -9.22 -20.68 -0.45
C LYS A 72 -9.55 -19.82 0.77
N GLN A 73 -8.53 -19.40 1.52
CA GLN A 73 -8.72 -18.45 2.62
C GLN A 73 -9.15 -17.10 2.06
N ILE A 74 -8.49 -16.62 0.99
CA ILE A 74 -8.82 -15.37 0.31
C ILE A 74 -10.28 -15.41 -0.17
N ALA A 75 -10.70 -16.47 -0.85
CA ALA A 75 -12.06 -16.63 -1.37
C ALA A 75 -13.13 -16.54 -0.26
N ASN A 76 -12.84 -17.11 0.93
CA ASN A 76 -13.75 -17.01 2.06
C ASN A 76 -13.79 -15.60 2.67
N VAL A 77 -12.65 -14.91 2.73
CA VAL A 77 -12.60 -13.54 3.25
C VAL A 77 -13.29 -12.57 2.29
N ALA A 78 -13.00 -12.67 0.99
CA ALA A 78 -13.55 -11.85 -0.08
C ALA A 78 -14.98 -12.26 -0.48
N ARG A 79 -15.63 -13.14 0.28
CA ARG A 79 -17.01 -13.60 0.04
C ARG A 79 -17.25 -14.04 -1.41
N SER A 80 -16.28 -14.71 -2.01
CA SER A 80 -16.32 -15.08 -3.42
C SER A 80 -17.41 -16.09 -3.70
N SER A 81 -17.89 -16.10 -4.94
CA SER A 81 -19.00 -16.96 -5.39
C SER A 81 -18.68 -17.68 -6.70
N SER A 82 -19.64 -18.44 -7.21
CA SER A 82 -19.59 -19.06 -8.55
C SER A 82 -19.60 -18.04 -9.69
N ALA A 83 -19.71 -16.74 -9.40
CA ALA A 83 -19.66 -15.66 -10.37
C ALA A 83 -18.50 -14.67 -10.12
N GLY A 84 -17.55 -15.02 -9.23
CA GLY A 84 -16.35 -14.22 -8.95
C GLY A 84 -16.46 -13.40 -7.65
N THR A 85 -15.74 -12.28 -7.62
CA THR A 85 -15.45 -11.51 -6.40
C THR A 85 -15.71 -10.02 -6.60
N TRP A 86 -16.43 -9.40 -5.67
CA TRP A 86 -16.80 -7.98 -5.75
C TRP A 86 -15.63 -7.07 -5.37
N THR A 87 -15.56 -5.89 -5.97
CA THR A 87 -14.49 -4.91 -5.74
C THR A 87 -14.38 -4.47 -4.28
N ALA A 88 -15.52 -4.22 -3.62
CA ALA A 88 -15.55 -3.90 -2.19
C ALA A 88 -15.00 -5.04 -1.31
N ASP A 89 -15.18 -6.29 -1.74
CA ASP A 89 -14.65 -7.46 -1.06
C ASP A 89 -13.15 -7.65 -1.28
N MET A 90 -12.62 -7.22 -2.43
CA MET A 90 -11.17 -7.17 -2.67
C MET A 90 -10.48 -6.25 -1.66
N VAL A 91 -11.02 -5.03 -1.45
CA VAL A 91 -10.50 -4.07 -0.45
C VAL A 91 -10.62 -4.65 0.96
N ARG A 92 -11.77 -5.24 1.28
CA ARG A 92 -12.00 -5.91 2.57
C ARG A 92 -11.01 -7.04 2.83
N ALA A 93 -10.67 -7.82 1.81
CA ALA A 93 -9.68 -8.90 1.93
C ALA A 93 -8.32 -8.35 2.34
N GLY A 94 -7.87 -7.25 1.72
CA GLY A 94 -6.62 -6.61 2.11
C GLY A 94 -6.61 -6.07 3.54
N HIS A 95 -7.74 -5.58 4.05
CA HIS A 95 -7.87 -5.16 5.45
C HIS A 95 -7.90 -6.33 6.46
N PHE A 96 -8.16 -7.57 6.03
CA PHE A 96 -8.48 -8.67 6.95
C PHE A 96 -7.35 -8.98 7.95
N SER A 97 -7.72 -9.05 9.22
CA SER A 97 -6.78 -9.21 10.35
C SER A 97 -7.30 -10.19 11.39
N ASN A 98 -6.49 -10.44 12.41
CA ASN A 98 -6.83 -11.27 13.56
C ASN A 98 -8.01 -10.78 14.41
N MET A 99 -8.55 -9.59 14.12
CA MET A 99 -9.75 -9.06 14.76
C MET A 99 -11.05 -9.58 14.13
N SER A 100 -10.96 -10.21 12.95
CA SER A 100 -12.12 -10.62 12.16
C SER A 100 -12.13 -12.10 11.80
N SER A 101 -13.33 -12.64 11.64
CA SER A 101 -13.58 -13.93 10.99
C SER A 101 -14.14 -13.72 9.59
N ALA A 102 -13.78 -14.60 8.66
CA ALA A 102 -14.30 -14.57 7.30
C ALA A 102 -15.82 -14.78 7.29
N GLN A 103 -16.50 -14.04 6.42
CA GLN A 103 -17.97 -14.11 6.26
C GLN A 103 -18.39 -14.98 5.07
N GLY A 104 -17.48 -15.23 4.13
CA GLY A 104 -17.69 -16.15 3.01
C GLY A 104 -17.57 -17.62 3.42
N ARG A 105 -18.13 -18.51 2.59
CA ARG A 105 -18.16 -19.96 2.83
C ARG A 105 -17.94 -20.77 1.56
N PHE A 106 -17.21 -20.23 0.59
CA PHE A 106 -16.91 -20.94 -0.66
C PHE A 106 -16.12 -22.23 -0.40
N PHE A 107 -15.13 -22.18 0.50
CA PHE A 107 -14.43 -23.36 1.02
C PHE A 107 -14.68 -23.53 2.52
N PRO A 108 -15.73 -24.26 2.93
CA PRO A 108 -16.13 -24.33 4.33
C PRO A 108 -15.06 -24.94 5.27
N HIS A 109 -14.06 -25.64 4.72
CA HIS A 109 -12.95 -26.23 5.48
C HIS A 109 -11.69 -25.35 5.54
N SER A 110 -11.73 -24.16 4.95
CA SER A 110 -10.60 -23.22 4.88
C SER A 110 -11.02 -21.81 5.28
N VAL A 111 -12.00 -21.70 6.19
CA VAL A 111 -12.55 -20.42 6.67
C VAL A 111 -11.64 -19.87 7.77
N PRO A 112 -10.96 -18.73 7.57
CA PRO A 112 -10.16 -18.12 8.62
C PRO A 112 -11.05 -17.49 9.69
N GLU A 113 -10.79 -17.77 10.96
CA GLU A 113 -11.58 -17.26 12.10
C GLU A 113 -10.96 -16.03 12.78
N ALA A 114 -9.65 -15.83 12.61
CA ALA A 114 -8.91 -14.73 13.22
C ALA A 114 -7.71 -14.36 12.35
N GLY A 115 -7.98 -13.65 11.24
CA GLY A 115 -6.94 -13.29 10.26
C GLY A 115 -6.52 -14.48 9.40
N TYR A 116 -5.67 -14.21 8.40
CA TYR A 116 -5.10 -15.29 7.60
C TYR A 116 -4.11 -16.11 8.42
N SER A 117 -3.99 -17.41 8.16
CA SER A 117 -3.13 -18.27 8.97
C SER A 117 -1.64 -17.86 8.90
N GLN A 118 -1.21 -17.29 7.78
CA GLN A 118 0.16 -16.80 7.58
C GLN A 118 0.36 -15.34 8.03
N ARG A 119 -0.70 -14.57 8.24
CA ARG A 119 -0.60 -13.14 8.54
C ARG A 119 -1.74 -12.64 9.43
N SER A 120 -1.37 -12.10 10.59
CA SER A 120 -2.30 -11.60 11.60
C SER A 120 -2.75 -10.15 11.41
N LEU A 121 -2.00 -9.32 10.67
CA LEU A 121 -2.35 -7.94 10.36
C LEU A 121 -2.84 -7.80 8.92
N GLY A 122 -3.83 -6.94 8.71
CA GLY A 122 -4.18 -6.49 7.37
C GLY A 122 -3.14 -5.52 6.81
N TYR A 123 -3.36 -5.12 5.56
CA TYR A 123 -2.61 -4.12 4.83
C TYR A 123 -3.39 -2.81 4.75
N ALA A 124 -2.71 -1.73 4.40
CA ALA A 124 -3.39 -0.52 3.94
C ALA A 124 -3.94 -0.79 2.53
N SER A 125 -5.26 -0.76 2.37
CA SER A 125 -5.94 -1.12 1.13
C SER A 125 -6.92 -0.04 0.71
N PHE A 126 -6.79 0.41 -0.53
CA PHE A 126 -7.62 1.47 -1.10
C PHE A 126 -7.97 1.12 -2.53
N ALA A 127 -9.20 1.45 -2.93
CA ALA A 127 -9.64 1.39 -4.30
C ALA A 127 -9.95 2.80 -4.82
N TYR A 128 -9.84 2.96 -6.14
CA TYR A 128 -10.14 4.18 -6.86
C TYR A 128 -10.79 3.81 -8.19
N CYS A 129 -11.81 4.56 -8.58
CA CYS A 129 -12.47 4.48 -9.88
C CYS A 129 -12.72 5.90 -10.39
N SER A 130 -12.69 6.09 -11.70
CA SER A 130 -12.70 7.41 -12.34
C SER A 130 -13.20 7.31 -13.77
N GLU A 131 -13.96 8.32 -14.21
CA GLU A 131 -14.31 8.49 -15.62
C GLU A 131 -13.06 8.74 -16.47
N GLU A 132 -12.08 9.47 -15.92
CA GLU A 132 -10.82 9.76 -16.59
C GLU A 132 -9.89 8.55 -16.53
N PHE A 133 -9.28 8.22 -17.67
CA PHE A 133 -8.24 7.21 -17.78
C PHE A 133 -6.94 7.70 -17.11
N TRP A 134 -6.63 7.17 -15.93
CA TRP A 134 -5.55 7.63 -15.07
C TRP A 134 -4.22 6.88 -15.32
N LEU A 135 -3.78 6.80 -16.58
CA LEU A 135 -2.57 6.07 -16.95
C LEU A 135 -1.29 6.60 -16.28
N ASP A 136 -1.16 7.93 -16.15
CA ASP A 136 0.04 8.53 -15.57
C ASP A 136 0.17 8.23 -14.07
N ASP A 137 -0.93 8.27 -13.32
CA ASP A 137 -0.96 7.86 -11.91
C ASP A 137 -0.64 6.36 -11.76
N LEU A 138 -1.15 5.52 -12.66
CA LEU A 138 -0.84 4.09 -12.69
C LEU A 138 0.66 3.86 -12.88
N LYS A 139 1.28 4.56 -13.84
CA LYS A 139 2.74 4.49 -14.07
C LYS A 139 3.53 4.99 -12.87
N TRP A 140 3.10 6.07 -12.23
CA TRP A 140 3.75 6.61 -11.04
C TRP A 140 3.75 5.60 -9.89
N LEU A 141 2.61 4.92 -9.65
CA LEU A 141 2.51 3.84 -8.68
C LEU A 141 3.46 2.69 -9.01
N ILE A 142 3.48 2.25 -10.27
CA ILE A 142 4.37 1.18 -10.73
C ILE A 142 5.84 1.58 -10.53
N SER A 143 6.24 2.80 -10.90
CA SER A 143 7.60 3.33 -10.69
C SER A 143 7.98 3.44 -9.21
N ALA A 144 7.00 3.49 -8.31
CA ALA A 144 7.22 3.46 -6.86
C ALA A 144 7.26 2.03 -6.29
N ASP A 145 7.36 1.01 -7.15
CA ASP A 145 7.28 -0.42 -6.79
C ASP A 145 5.97 -0.79 -6.08
N ILE A 146 4.88 -0.13 -6.47
CA ILE A 146 3.52 -0.41 -5.97
C ILE A 146 2.71 -1.07 -7.09
N PRO A 147 2.54 -2.41 -7.04
CA PRO A 147 1.68 -3.09 -8.00
C PRO A 147 0.21 -2.72 -7.78
N VAL A 148 -0.55 -2.61 -8.87
CA VAL A 148 -1.95 -2.15 -8.83
C VAL A 148 -2.86 -3.22 -9.42
N ILE A 149 -3.84 -3.68 -8.65
CA ILE A 149 -4.87 -4.61 -9.13
C ILE A 149 -5.89 -3.79 -9.92
N LEU A 150 -6.14 -4.16 -11.17
CA LEU A 150 -7.14 -3.56 -12.04
C LEU A 150 -8.32 -4.52 -12.21
N LEU A 151 -9.53 -3.97 -12.28
CA LEU A 151 -10.70 -4.70 -12.77
C LEU A 151 -11.05 -4.16 -14.15
N MET A 152 -10.96 -5.03 -15.14
CA MET A 152 -11.09 -4.69 -16.55
C MET A 152 -11.83 -5.80 -17.30
N THR A 153 -12.16 -5.62 -18.57
CA THR A 153 -12.65 -6.73 -19.39
C THR A 153 -11.57 -7.77 -19.66
N PHE A 154 -12.00 -9.01 -19.89
CA PHE A 154 -11.07 -10.10 -20.19
C PHE A 154 -10.28 -9.82 -21.48
N GLU A 155 -10.89 -9.26 -22.52
CA GLU A 155 -10.24 -8.83 -23.77
C GLU A 155 -10.36 -7.30 -23.94
N PRO A 156 -9.47 -6.65 -24.71
CA PRO A 156 -9.53 -5.20 -24.91
C PRO A 156 -10.87 -4.70 -25.47
N ASP A 157 -11.56 -5.50 -26.29
CA ASP A 157 -12.81 -5.17 -26.96
C ASP A 157 -14.05 -5.78 -26.29
N GLY A 158 -13.90 -6.47 -25.15
CA GLY A 158 -15.02 -6.93 -24.35
C GLY A 158 -14.78 -8.20 -23.54
N GLY A 159 -15.87 -8.87 -23.18
CA GLY A 159 -15.85 -10.07 -22.32
C GLY A 159 -16.28 -9.79 -20.88
N GLY A 160 -16.20 -10.82 -20.05
CA GLY A 160 -16.50 -10.70 -18.62
C GLY A 160 -15.43 -9.90 -17.88
N GLY A 161 -15.80 -9.37 -16.71
CA GLY A 161 -14.85 -8.71 -15.82
C GLY A 161 -13.75 -9.68 -15.37
N HIS A 162 -12.52 -9.21 -15.34
CA HIS A 162 -11.32 -9.98 -14.98
C HIS A 162 -10.34 -9.10 -14.21
N TYR A 163 -9.82 -9.63 -13.10
CA TYR A 163 -8.79 -8.94 -12.34
C TYR A 163 -7.39 -9.27 -12.87
N ARG A 164 -6.55 -8.24 -13.01
CA ARG A 164 -5.13 -8.37 -13.34
C ARG A 164 -4.30 -7.46 -12.45
N THR A 165 -3.04 -7.80 -12.21
CA THR A 165 -2.13 -6.89 -11.53
C THR A 165 -1.26 -6.18 -12.55
N ALA A 166 -1.37 -4.86 -12.67
CA ALA A 166 -0.43 -4.04 -13.42
C ALA A 166 0.92 -3.99 -12.69
N ILE A 167 1.98 -4.39 -13.39
CA ILE A 167 3.32 -4.57 -12.83
C ILE A 167 4.41 -3.84 -13.60
N GLY A 168 4.11 -3.29 -14.77
CA GLY A 168 5.14 -2.63 -15.57
C GLY A 168 4.57 -1.81 -16.70
N PHE A 169 5.42 -0.96 -17.27
CA PHE A 169 5.14 -0.22 -18.49
C PHE A 169 6.41 0.01 -19.31
N ASP A 170 6.23 0.30 -20.60
CA ASP A 170 7.27 0.76 -21.52
C ASP A 170 6.68 1.80 -22.47
N ASP A 171 7.06 3.07 -22.30
CA ASP A 171 6.60 4.19 -23.12
C ASP A 171 7.18 4.19 -24.53
N SER A 172 8.35 3.57 -24.73
CA SER A 172 8.95 3.46 -26.05
C SER A 172 8.20 2.45 -26.92
N GLU A 173 7.62 1.42 -26.30
CA GLU A 173 6.78 0.43 -26.96
C GLU A 173 5.27 0.75 -26.87
N GLY A 174 4.89 1.70 -26.01
CA GLY A 174 3.49 2.06 -25.73
C GLY A 174 2.72 0.93 -25.04
N ARG A 175 3.36 0.22 -24.09
CA ARG A 175 2.86 -1.01 -23.47
C ARG A 175 2.71 -0.91 -21.97
N ILE A 176 1.68 -1.58 -21.46
CA ILE A 176 1.52 -1.94 -20.05
C ILE A 176 1.71 -3.45 -19.91
N TYR A 177 2.27 -3.89 -18.80
CA TYR A 177 2.48 -5.30 -18.48
C TYR A 177 1.68 -5.69 -17.24
N PHE A 178 1.05 -6.86 -17.30
CA PHE A 178 0.28 -7.42 -16.20
C PHE A 178 0.82 -8.77 -15.76
N SER A 179 0.72 -9.05 -14.45
CA SER A 179 0.65 -10.41 -13.93
C SER A 179 -0.81 -10.87 -13.99
N ASP A 180 -1.12 -11.79 -14.92
CA ASP A 180 -2.47 -12.34 -15.11
C ASP A 180 -2.57 -13.71 -14.43
N PRO A 181 -3.42 -13.87 -13.40
CA PRO A 181 -3.53 -15.13 -12.66
C PRO A 181 -4.14 -16.26 -13.50
N TRP A 182 -4.81 -15.98 -14.63
CA TRP A 182 -5.31 -17.04 -15.50
C TRP A 182 -4.17 -17.80 -16.17
N GLY A 183 -3.04 -17.11 -16.39
CA GLY A 183 -1.88 -17.66 -17.09
C GLY A 183 -2.20 -18.06 -18.52
N ARG A 184 -3.16 -17.37 -19.18
CA ARG A 184 -3.44 -17.40 -20.62
C ARG A 184 -4.18 -16.12 -21.00
N ASP A 185 -3.76 -15.47 -22.09
CA ASP A 185 -4.60 -14.58 -22.89
C ASP A 185 -4.98 -15.37 -24.15
N GLN A 186 -6.25 -15.36 -24.57
CA GLN A 186 -6.72 -16.19 -25.69
C GLN A 186 -6.03 -15.82 -27.02
N ASN A 187 -5.46 -14.60 -27.12
CA ASN A 187 -4.70 -14.13 -28.28
C ASN A 187 -3.19 -14.02 -28.01
N HIS A 188 -2.74 -14.10 -26.74
CA HIS A 188 -1.33 -14.04 -26.37
C HIS A 188 -0.94 -15.23 -25.48
N GLN A 189 -0.10 -16.13 -25.99
CA GLN A 189 0.49 -17.18 -25.15
C GLN A 189 1.29 -16.53 -24.03
N THR A 190 0.78 -16.61 -22.80
CA THR A 190 1.58 -16.33 -21.62
C THR A 190 2.62 -17.44 -21.50
N ASN A 191 3.87 -17.04 -21.31
CA ASN A 191 4.90 -17.92 -20.79
C ASN A 191 4.51 -18.43 -19.38
N TRP A 192 5.28 -19.36 -18.83
CA TRP A 192 5.11 -19.89 -17.46
C TRP A 192 5.24 -18.83 -16.34
N THR A 193 5.39 -17.55 -16.67
CA THR A 193 5.47 -16.43 -15.71
C THR A 193 4.17 -15.65 -15.61
N GLY A 194 3.13 -15.99 -16.38
CA GLY A 194 1.82 -15.32 -16.32
C GLY A 194 1.80 -13.87 -16.77
N ILE A 195 2.88 -13.39 -17.40
CA ILE A 195 2.98 -11.99 -17.84
C ILE A 195 2.24 -11.83 -19.16
N THR A 196 1.31 -10.88 -19.20
CA THR A 196 0.64 -10.40 -20.41
C THR A 196 1.03 -8.95 -20.67
N ALA A 197 0.92 -8.49 -21.91
CA ALA A 197 1.22 -7.11 -22.27
C ALA A 197 0.18 -6.58 -23.25
N TRP A 198 -0.39 -5.42 -22.94
CA TRP A 198 -1.33 -4.71 -23.80
C TRP A 198 -0.74 -3.37 -24.22
N SER A 199 -1.12 -2.86 -25.38
CA SER A 199 -0.89 -1.46 -25.72
C SER A 199 -1.71 -0.55 -24.79
N TYR A 200 -1.30 0.71 -24.65
CA TYR A 200 -2.08 1.69 -23.85
C TYR A 200 -3.51 1.89 -24.39
N VAL A 201 -3.72 1.75 -25.70
CA VAL A 201 -5.05 1.83 -26.32
C VAL A 201 -5.92 0.62 -25.95
N GLU A 202 -5.33 -0.57 -25.94
CA GLU A 202 -6.04 -1.78 -25.49
C GLU A 202 -6.37 -1.72 -24.00
N LEU A 203 -5.45 -1.20 -23.17
CA LEU A 203 -5.69 -0.94 -21.76
C LEU A 203 -6.85 0.05 -21.56
N GLU A 204 -6.83 1.19 -22.25
CA GLU A 204 -7.90 2.19 -22.15
C GLU A 204 -9.26 1.58 -22.52
N SER A 205 -9.32 0.85 -23.63
CA SER A 205 -10.55 0.19 -24.07
C SER A 205 -11.07 -0.83 -23.06
N GLY A 206 -10.22 -1.74 -22.59
CA GLY A 206 -10.66 -2.81 -21.69
C GLY A 206 -10.84 -2.38 -20.24
N TRP A 207 -10.11 -1.37 -19.78
CA TRP A 207 -10.22 -0.84 -18.42
C TRP A 207 -11.33 0.22 -18.27
N ASN A 208 -11.88 0.69 -19.39
CA ASN A 208 -13.16 1.40 -19.42
C ASN A 208 -14.34 0.43 -19.14
N TYR A 209 -14.23 -0.30 -18.04
CA TYR A 209 -15.17 -1.27 -17.53
C TYR A 209 -15.70 -0.78 -16.18
N THR A 210 -17.01 -0.64 -16.06
CA THR A 210 -17.65 -0.28 -14.79
C THR A 210 -18.12 -1.54 -14.09
N ALA A 211 -17.52 -1.85 -12.95
CA ALA A 211 -17.88 -3.01 -12.15
C ALA A 211 -19.29 -2.87 -11.55
N GLU A 212 -19.93 -4.01 -11.28
CA GLU A 212 -21.19 -4.00 -10.54
C GLU A 212 -20.99 -3.35 -9.16
N GLY A 213 -21.81 -2.34 -8.86
CA GLY A 213 -21.73 -1.58 -7.60
C GLY A 213 -20.76 -0.40 -7.61
N GLU A 214 -19.96 -0.22 -8.66
CA GLU A 214 -19.09 0.96 -8.83
C GLU A 214 -19.80 2.06 -9.63
N ALA A 215 -19.47 3.32 -9.32
CA ALA A 215 -20.07 4.48 -9.98
C ALA A 215 -19.37 4.87 -11.28
N HIS A 216 -18.09 4.49 -11.43
CA HIS A 216 -17.20 4.94 -12.49
C HIS A 216 -16.34 3.79 -13.02
N PRO A 217 -15.83 3.88 -14.27
CA PRO A 217 -14.89 2.90 -14.84
C PRO A 217 -13.47 3.04 -14.23
N HIS A 218 -12.49 2.37 -14.84
CA HIS A 218 -11.08 2.43 -14.47
C HIS A 218 -10.83 2.09 -12.99
N TRP A 219 -11.50 1.04 -12.50
CA TRP A 219 -11.34 0.59 -11.13
C TRP A 219 -9.94 0.00 -10.94
N GLY A 220 -9.21 0.51 -9.95
CA GLY A 220 -7.94 -0.02 -9.50
C GLY A 220 -7.84 -0.04 -7.98
N MET A 221 -7.03 -0.95 -7.45
CA MET A 221 -6.79 -1.10 -6.02
C MET A 221 -5.30 -1.30 -5.74
N ILE A 222 -4.85 -0.73 -4.63
CA ILE A 222 -3.57 -1.06 -4.01
C ILE A 222 -3.76 -1.80 -2.71
N MET A 223 -2.75 -2.58 -2.34
CA MET A 223 -2.59 -3.20 -1.04
C MET A 223 -1.12 -3.08 -0.66
N VAL A 224 -0.83 -2.36 0.43
CA VAL A 224 0.55 -2.02 0.83
C VAL A 224 0.71 -2.10 2.36
N PRO A 225 1.83 -2.59 2.89
CA PRO A 225 2.07 -2.58 4.33
C PRO A 225 2.39 -1.16 4.80
N TRP A 226 2.25 -0.89 6.10
CA TRP A 226 2.79 0.35 6.66
C TRP A 226 4.32 0.37 6.46
N GLN A 227 4.86 1.52 6.06
CA GLN A 227 6.30 1.67 5.84
C GLN A 227 6.97 2.08 7.15
N ILE A 228 7.98 1.31 7.57
CA ILE A 228 8.65 1.48 8.85
C ILE A 228 10.15 1.63 8.59
N SER A 229 10.71 2.79 8.93
CA SER A 229 12.16 3.06 8.83
C SER A 229 12.78 3.12 10.22
N ILE A 230 13.70 2.21 10.52
CA ILE A 230 14.37 2.12 11.83
C ILE A 230 15.77 2.72 11.72
N LYS A 231 16.12 3.62 12.64
CA LYS A 231 17.45 4.23 12.75
C LYS A 231 17.95 4.14 14.18
N THR A 232 19.24 3.89 14.35
CA THR A 232 19.91 3.88 15.66
C THR A 232 20.83 5.10 15.81
N ARG A 233 20.95 5.60 17.04
CA ARG A 233 21.91 6.64 17.41
C ARG A 233 22.62 6.26 18.70
N GLY A 234 23.93 6.48 18.73
CA GLY A 234 24.81 6.11 19.84
C GLY A 234 25.58 4.82 19.53
N LEU A 235 26.67 4.59 20.27
CA LEU A 235 27.39 3.34 20.22
C LEU A 235 26.54 2.29 20.95
N LEU A 236 25.97 1.36 20.19
CA LEU A 236 25.50 0.10 20.76
C LEU A 236 26.77 -0.72 20.99
N THR A 237 27.38 -0.61 22.15
CA THR A 237 28.52 -1.42 22.62
C THR A 237 28.20 -1.91 24.03
N SER A 238 28.90 -2.92 24.54
CA SER A 238 28.60 -3.48 25.87
C SER A 238 28.56 -2.37 26.94
N GLY A 239 27.49 -2.36 27.72
CA GLY A 239 27.18 -1.36 28.74
C GLY A 239 26.72 0.02 28.21
N ALA A 240 26.74 0.27 26.91
CA ALA A 240 26.40 1.56 26.34
C ALA A 240 24.90 1.69 26.03
N SER A 241 24.39 2.91 26.24
CA SER A 241 23.01 3.26 25.90
C SER A 241 22.93 3.87 24.50
N GLY A 242 21.94 3.42 23.72
CA GLY A 242 21.59 3.99 22.43
C GLY A 242 20.13 4.42 22.37
N THR A 243 19.74 5.00 21.25
CA THR A 243 18.35 5.34 20.92
C THR A 243 17.97 4.66 19.62
N VAL A 244 16.83 3.98 19.62
CA VAL A 244 16.17 3.47 18.41
C VAL A 244 15.06 4.46 18.08
N THR A 245 15.14 5.08 16.91
CA THR A 245 14.11 5.98 16.38
C THR A 245 13.50 5.33 15.16
N THR A 246 12.18 5.22 15.15
CA THR A 246 11.43 4.66 14.04
C THR A 246 10.48 5.71 13.48
N GLU A 247 10.50 5.87 12.16
CA GLU A 247 9.52 6.64 11.40
C GLU A 247 8.55 5.68 10.74
N ILE A 248 7.25 5.90 10.97
CA ILE A 248 6.16 5.00 10.62
C ILE A 248 5.21 5.78 9.73
N LEU A 249 5.05 5.37 8.48
CA LEU A 249 4.13 5.94 7.51
C LEU A 249 2.96 4.96 7.31
N TYR A 250 1.75 5.48 7.49
CA TYR A 250 0.54 4.83 6.96
C TYR A 250 0.38 5.29 5.49
N PRO A 251 0.70 4.46 4.49
CA PRO A 251 0.71 4.88 3.09
C PRO A 251 -0.69 5.18 2.54
N CYS A 252 -0.76 6.14 1.62
CA CYS A 252 -1.88 6.40 0.72
C CYS A 252 -1.34 7.21 -0.46
N PRO A 253 -0.69 6.54 -1.42
CA PRO A 253 -0.27 7.21 -2.65
C PRO A 253 -1.49 7.71 -3.45
N GLY A 254 -1.31 8.70 -4.31
CA GLY A 254 -2.34 9.06 -5.29
C GLY A 254 -2.61 7.89 -6.25
N PRO A 255 -3.80 7.79 -6.85
CA PRO A 255 -4.93 8.73 -6.78
C PRO A 255 -5.94 8.41 -5.65
N PHE A 256 -5.57 7.55 -4.68
CA PHE A 256 -6.50 7.03 -3.68
C PHE A 256 -6.98 8.08 -2.67
N ASP A 257 -8.23 7.96 -2.21
CA ASP A 257 -8.82 8.88 -1.22
C ASP A 257 -8.26 8.61 0.19
N CYS A 258 -7.30 9.44 0.60
CA CYS A 258 -6.67 9.37 1.91
C CYS A 258 -7.55 9.84 3.08
N SER A 259 -8.80 10.22 2.83
CA SER A 259 -9.79 10.44 3.89
C SER A 259 -10.46 9.14 4.35
N LEU A 260 -10.38 8.07 3.56
CA LEU A 260 -10.93 6.76 3.89
C LEU A 260 -10.08 6.01 4.91
N PHE A 261 -10.74 5.20 5.73
CA PHE A 261 -10.09 4.28 6.68
C PHE A 261 -9.05 4.92 7.63
N PRO A 262 -9.35 6.04 8.34
CA PRO A 262 -8.44 6.53 9.37
C PRO A 262 -8.18 5.46 10.43
N ALA A 263 -6.90 5.26 10.78
CA ALA A 263 -6.48 4.28 11.76
C ALA A 263 -6.54 4.88 13.17
N ARG A 264 -7.37 4.31 14.04
CA ARG A 264 -7.42 4.65 15.48
C ARG A 264 -6.52 3.72 16.28
N ASP A 265 -6.25 4.11 17.53
CA ASP A 265 -5.47 3.32 18.48
C ASP A 265 -4.14 2.80 17.90
N ALA A 266 -3.53 3.58 17.01
CA ALA A 266 -2.29 3.18 16.38
C ALA A 266 -1.19 3.10 17.44
N SER A 267 -0.34 2.08 17.31
CA SER A 267 0.76 1.84 18.22
C SER A 267 1.96 1.23 17.50
N ALA A 268 3.13 1.37 18.10
CA ALA A 268 4.36 0.74 17.67
C ALA A 268 4.93 -0.10 18.81
N VAL A 269 5.37 -1.31 18.50
CA VAL A 269 5.98 -2.24 19.45
C VAL A 269 7.38 -2.59 18.96
N ILE A 270 8.37 -2.43 19.84
CA ILE A 270 9.74 -2.88 19.59
C ILE A 270 10.00 -4.26 20.21
N ALA A 271 10.62 -5.15 19.45
CA ALA A 271 11.24 -6.36 19.95
C ALA A 271 12.77 -6.22 19.81
N LEU A 272 13.46 -6.44 20.92
CA LEU A 272 14.92 -6.35 21.00
C LEU A 272 15.52 -7.76 20.99
N PRO A 273 16.70 -7.95 20.38
CA PRO A 273 17.37 -9.23 20.42
C PRO A 273 17.92 -9.52 21.83
N GLU A 274 18.24 -10.79 22.08
CA GLU A 274 19.00 -11.20 23.26
C GLU A 274 20.27 -10.36 23.43
N GLY A 275 20.62 -9.99 24.67
CA GLY A 275 21.73 -9.08 24.95
C GLY A 275 21.40 -7.58 24.81
N MET A 276 20.18 -7.24 24.41
CA MET A 276 19.65 -5.87 24.45
C MET A 276 18.39 -5.78 25.29
N ARG A 277 18.21 -4.64 25.95
CA ARG A 277 16.96 -4.32 26.66
C ARG A 277 16.62 -2.85 26.58
N LEU A 278 15.39 -2.53 26.96
CA LEU A 278 14.99 -1.14 27.19
C LEU A 278 15.79 -0.57 28.37
N ALA A 279 16.30 0.64 28.18
CA ALA A 279 16.92 1.41 29.26
C ALA A 279 15.85 1.84 30.29
N SER A 280 14.65 2.16 29.80
CA SER A 280 13.49 2.62 30.57
C SER A 280 12.23 2.56 29.72
N GLY A 281 11.05 2.54 30.36
CA GLY A 281 9.76 2.68 29.68
C GLY A 281 9.17 1.36 29.20
N SER A 282 8.21 1.48 28.27
CA SER A 282 7.50 0.35 27.66
C SER A 282 8.09 0.02 26.29
N ASN A 283 7.95 -1.24 25.86
CA ASN A 283 8.22 -1.64 24.49
C ASN A 283 7.13 -1.14 23.52
N LEU A 284 5.94 -0.80 24.03
CA LEU A 284 4.84 -0.23 23.27
C LEU A 284 4.81 1.29 23.40
N ILE A 285 4.69 1.98 22.26
CA ILE A 285 4.45 3.42 22.16
C ILE A 285 3.09 3.64 21.48
N ALA A 286 2.20 4.37 22.15
CA ALA A 286 0.95 4.82 21.56
C ALA A 286 1.23 5.94 20.54
N LEU A 287 0.77 5.73 19.31
CA LEU A 287 0.82 6.72 18.23
C LEU A 287 -0.50 7.50 18.15
N GLY A 288 -1.61 6.97 18.67
CA GLY A 288 -2.93 7.61 18.63
C GLY A 288 -3.59 7.45 17.27
N GLU A 289 -4.33 8.46 16.80
CA GLU A 289 -4.93 8.41 15.46
C GLU A 289 -3.89 8.69 14.36
N MET A 290 -3.94 7.94 13.27
CA MET A 290 -3.16 8.16 12.06
C MET A 290 -4.08 8.18 10.85
N LYS A 291 -3.98 9.24 10.04
CA LYS A 291 -4.66 9.31 8.75
C LYS A 291 -3.77 8.67 7.67
N PRO A 292 -4.35 8.06 6.63
CA PRO A 292 -3.57 7.63 5.48
C PRO A 292 -2.74 8.79 4.90
N GLY A 293 -1.55 8.48 4.42
CA GLY A 293 -0.56 9.46 3.93
C GLY A 293 0.24 10.17 5.03
N THR A 294 0.02 9.89 6.32
CA THR A 294 0.72 10.56 7.43
C THR A 294 1.76 9.69 8.12
N SER A 295 2.80 10.36 8.65
CA SER A 295 3.88 9.71 9.40
C SER A 295 3.89 10.09 10.87
N LYS A 296 4.28 9.15 11.73
CA LYS A 296 4.58 9.38 13.15
C LYS A 296 5.92 8.76 13.54
N LYS A 297 6.45 9.21 14.68
CA LYS A 297 7.75 8.74 15.21
C LYS A 297 7.58 8.02 16.54
N ALA A 298 8.28 6.92 16.69
CA ALA A 298 8.44 6.18 17.93
C ALA A 298 9.91 6.16 18.33
N VAL A 299 10.21 6.35 19.63
CA VAL A 299 11.58 6.48 20.12
C VAL A 299 11.77 5.66 21.39
N TRP A 300 12.68 4.70 21.35
CA TRP A 300 13.05 3.88 22.50
C TRP A 300 14.50 4.12 22.90
N LYS A 301 14.75 4.19 24.21
CA LYS A 301 16.11 4.16 24.76
C LYS A 301 16.46 2.72 25.08
N VAL A 302 17.60 2.25 24.59
CA VAL A 302 18.04 0.86 24.70
C VAL A 302 19.44 0.78 25.29
N VAL A 303 19.76 -0.34 25.91
CA VAL A 303 21.10 -0.67 26.42
C VAL A 303 21.51 -2.01 25.82
N ALA A 304 22.74 -2.09 25.32
CA ALA A 304 23.38 -3.35 24.97
C ALA A 304 24.14 -3.87 26.19
N GLU A 305 23.78 -5.03 26.72
CA GLU A 305 24.38 -5.58 27.95
C GLU A 305 25.76 -6.16 27.64
N ASP A 306 25.84 -7.09 26.68
CA ASP A 306 27.08 -7.74 26.24
C ASP A 306 27.52 -7.32 24.83
N GLY A 307 27.12 -6.09 24.42
CA GLY A 307 27.30 -5.57 23.06
C GLY A 307 26.15 -5.97 22.12
N PRO A 308 25.98 -5.29 20.98
CA PRO A 308 24.98 -5.70 20.00
C PRO A 308 25.46 -7.03 19.44
N PRO A 309 24.65 -8.09 19.49
CA PRO A 309 25.08 -9.35 18.95
C PRO A 309 25.05 -9.23 17.43
N ALA A 310 26.23 -9.26 16.81
CA ALA A 310 26.40 -9.06 15.36
C ALA A 310 25.46 -10.00 14.59
N GLY A 311 24.71 -9.43 13.63
CA GLY A 311 23.76 -10.19 12.83
C GLY A 311 22.41 -10.47 13.51
N LYS A 312 22.17 -9.98 14.73
CA LYS A 312 20.84 -9.96 15.34
C LYS A 312 20.04 -8.75 14.89
N GLN A 313 18.73 -8.80 15.12
CA GLN A 313 17.80 -7.83 14.57
C GLN A 313 17.00 -7.13 15.67
N ILE A 314 16.84 -5.83 15.51
CA ILE A 314 15.76 -5.07 16.16
C ILE A 314 14.56 -5.17 15.24
N VAL A 315 13.40 -5.58 15.77
CA VAL A 315 12.15 -5.66 15.00
C VAL A 315 11.16 -4.63 15.54
N VAL A 316 10.50 -3.91 14.65
CA VAL A 316 9.41 -2.99 15.01
C VAL A 316 8.18 -3.34 14.21
N ILE A 317 7.07 -3.55 14.91
CA ILE A 317 5.74 -3.73 14.34
C ILE A 317 4.94 -2.47 14.66
N ALA A 318 4.26 -1.90 13.66
CA ALA A 318 3.35 -0.80 13.86
C ALA A 318 2.01 -1.08 13.17
N HIS A 319 0.92 -0.80 13.87
CA HIS A 319 -0.42 -1.05 13.36
C HIS A 319 -1.42 -0.06 13.97
N GLY A 320 -2.59 0.04 13.35
CA GLY A 320 -3.76 0.73 13.90
C GLY A 320 -5.05 0.05 13.45
N ILE A 321 -6.16 0.39 14.09
CA ILE A 321 -7.47 -0.21 13.82
C ILE A 321 -8.20 0.66 12.80
N VAL A 322 -8.61 0.07 11.68
CA VAL A 322 -9.51 0.68 10.71
C VAL A 322 -10.90 0.05 10.81
N ALA A 323 -11.91 0.77 10.35
CA ALA A 323 -13.27 0.26 10.24
C ALA A 323 -13.82 0.57 8.86
N GLY A 324 -14.65 -0.33 8.34
CA GLY A 324 -15.28 -0.19 7.04
C GLY A 324 -16.58 -0.98 6.96
N ASN A 325 -17.22 -0.90 5.80
CA ASN A 325 -18.40 -1.69 5.49
C ASN A 325 -18.25 -2.26 4.09
N VAL A 326 -18.84 -3.42 3.87
CA VAL A 326 -19.01 -3.98 2.53
C VAL A 326 -20.50 -4.11 2.22
N PRO A 327 -20.91 -3.85 0.96
CA PRO A 327 -22.31 -3.94 0.55
C PRO A 327 -22.78 -5.41 0.49
N GLU A 328 -24.07 -5.58 0.17
CA GLU A 328 -24.57 -6.89 -0.23
C GLU A 328 -23.83 -7.33 -1.49
N ALA A 329 -23.20 -8.51 -1.46
CA ALA A 329 -22.60 -9.11 -2.64
C ALA A 329 -23.62 -10.07 -3.25
N ARG A 330 -24.22 -9.67 -4.38
CA ARG A 330 -25.27 -10.42 -5.05
C ARG A 330 -25.01 -10.46 -6.54
N TRP A 331 -24.76 -11.65 -7.07
CA TRP A 331 -24.52 -11.82 -8.50
C TRP A 331 -25.81 -12.10 -9.25
N THR A 332 -25.95 -11.49 -10.42
CA THR A 332 -27.09 -11.73 -11.30
C THR A 332 -27.16 -13.21 -11.69
N GLY A 333 -28.32 -13.84 -11.47
CA GLY A 333 -28.55 -15.26 -11.76
C GLY A 333 -28.16 -16.22 -10.63
N GLU A 334 -27.52 -15.73 -9.57
CA GLU A 334 -27.18 -16.54 -8.38
C GLU A 334 -28.28 -16.45 -7.31
N GLN A 335 -28.58 -17.60 -6.70
CA GLN A 335 -29.54 -17.67 -5.57
C GLN A 335 -28.89 -17.27 -4.25
N ARG A 336 -27.56 -17.34 -4.16
CA ARG A 336 -26.81 -16.98 -2.96
C ARG A 336 -26.30 -15.55 -3.09
N SER A 337 -26.63 -14.72 -2.11
CA SER A 337 -25.96 -13.46 -1.84
C SER A 337 -25.27 -13.53 -0.48
N TYR A 338 -24.28 -12.67 -0.27
CA TYR A 338 -23.75 -12.41 1.05
C TYR A 338 -24.29 -11.07 1.57
N PRO A 339 -24.85 -11.04 2.79
CA PRO A 339 -25.42 -9.81 3.34
C PRO A 339 -24.33 -8.76 3.58
N PRO A 340 -24.70 -7.46 3.56
CA PRO A 340 -23.78 -6.40 3.93
C PRO A 340 -23.36 -6.55 5.39
N TYR A 341 -22.13 -6.15 5.71
CA TYR A 341 -21.66 -6.11 7.10
C TYR A 341 -20.59 -5.03 7.30
N GLY A 342 -20.50 -4.55 8.54
CA GLY A 342 -19.42 -3.69 9.00
C GLY A 342 -18.29 -4.51 9.63
N TYR A 343 -17.07 -4.01 9.54
CA TYR A 343 -15.89 -4.66 10.10
C TYR A 343 -14.96 -3.69 10.82
N SER A 344 -14.07 -4.24 11.64
CA SER A 344 -12.93 -3.54 12.21
C SER A 344 -11.73 -4.46 12.18
N ASP A 345 -10.60 -3.97 11.71
CA ASP A 345 -9.39 -4.74 11.54
C ASP A 345 -8.14 -3.95 11.90
N ALA A 346 -7.12 -4.65 12.37
CA ALA A 346 -5.80 -4.09 12.59
C ALA A 346 -4.99 -4.18 11.29
N ILE A 347 -4.60 -3.04 10.73
CA ILE A 347 -3.73 -2.94 9.56
C ILE A 347 -2.37 -2.39 9.97
N GLY A 348 -1.30 -2.81 9.31
CA GLY A 348 0.03 -2.38 9.73
C GLY A 348 1.19 -2.92 8.90
N GLY A 349 2.37 -2.87 9.49
CA GLY A 349 3.62 -3.30 8.88
C GLY A 349 4.63 -3.73 9.93
N GLU A 350 5.70 -4.35 9.44
CA GLU A 350 6.85 -4.79 10.22
C GLU A 350 8.12 -4.39 9.48
N ALA A 351 9.14 -3.97 10.22
CA ALA A 351 10.49 -3.83 9.69
C ALA A 351 11.52 -4.34 10.70
N SER A 352 12.67 -4.75 10.18
CA SER A 352 13.81 -5.13 11.00
C SER A 352 15.07 -4.36 10.61
N LEU A 353 15.94 -4.15 11.60
CA LEU A 353 17.27 -3.58 11.44
C LEU A 353 18.30 -4.58 11.95
N ILE A 354 19.17 -5.06 11.06
CA ILE A 354 20.32 -5.89 11.42
C ILE A 354 21.39 -5.01 12.06
N LEU A 355 21.92 -5.44 13.20
CA LEU A 355 22.94 -4.74 13.99
C LEU A 355 24.38 -5.15 13.65
#